data_AF-A0AAW1UKR6-F1
#
_entry.id   AF-A0AAW1UKR6-F1
#
_cell.length_a   1.000
_cell.length_b   1.000
_cell.length_c   1.000
_cell.angle_alpha   90.00
_cell.angle_beta   90.00
_cell.angle_gamma   90.00
#
_symmetry.space_group_name_H-M   'P 1'
#
loop_
_entity.id
_entity.type
_entity.pdbx_description
1 polymer ?
#
loop_
_entity_poly.entity_id
_entity_poly.type
_entity_poly.pdbx_seq_one_letter_code
_entity_poly.pdbx_strand_id
1 'polypeptide(L)'
;MSKFLFALFLVIFVASYECAEVCQKCKDSNSDSNCRYGGFYHDEDCPDGRKTCYRMSYTLNGEKVYQRGCDNDNFCNSQRQRSDIEVHQCDQCTNYFCNTGTLM
;
A
#
# COMPACT_ATOMS: atom_id res chain seq x y z
N MET A 1 15.69 31.36 -43.47
CA MET A 1 15.51 31.77 -42.05
C MET A 1 14.36 30.98 -41.46
N SER A 2 14.73 30.01 -40.61
CA SER A 2 13.85 29.03 -39.97
C SER A 2 12.94 29.71 -38.93
N LYS A 3 11.62 29.64 -39.12
CA LYS A 3 10.63 30.13 -38.13
C LYS A 3 9.68 29.02 -37.64
N PHE A 4 9.98 27.75 -37.91
CA PHE A 4 9.11 26.61 -37.54
C PHE A 4 9.65 25.76 -36.37
N LEU A 5 10.61 26.26 -35.60
CA LEU A 5 11.33 25.47 -34.59
C LEU A 5 11.15 25.91 -33.13
N PHE A 6 10.19 26.79 -32.84
CA PHE A 6 10.03 27.33 -31.47
C PHE A 6 8.74 26.90 -30.76
N ALA A 7 7.92 26.03 -31.36
CA ALA A 7 6.66 25.58 -30.76
C ALA A 7 6.69 24.12 -30.28
N LEU A 8 7.86 23.47 -30.22
CA LEU A 8 7.98 22.06 -29.80
C LEU A 8 8.53 21.86 -28.38
N PHE A 9 8.67 22.93 -27.58
CA PHE A 9 9.27 22.88 -26.24
C PHE A 9 8.30 23.18 -25.09
N LEU A 10 6.99 23.12 -25.33
CA LEU A 10 5.96 23.44 -24.33
C LEU A 10 4.94 22.31 -24.09
N VAL A 11 5.28 21.06 -24.47
CA VAL A 11 4.34 19.91 -24.39
C VAL A 11 4.92 18.70 -23.65
N ILE A 12 6.11 18.76 -23.05
CA ILE A 12 6.71 17.59 -22.36
C ILE A 12 7.13 17.89 -20.90
N PHE A 13 6.46 18.84 -20.27
CA PHE A 13 6.50 18.99 -18.81
C PHE A 13 5.09 19.03 -18.24
N VAL A 14 4.21 18.14 -18.74
CA VAL A 14 3.36 17.43 -17.78
C VAL A 14 4.33 16.45 -17.14
N ALA A 15 5.15 16.97 -16.21
CA ALA A 15 5.77 16.12 -15.21
C ALA A 15 4.58 15.34 -14.66
N SER A 16 4.54 14.07 -15.02
CA SER A 16 3.81 13.06 -14.30
C SER A 16 4.08 13.37 -12.85
N TYR A 17 3.10 14.02 -12.20
CA TYR A 17 3.00 13.97 -10.76
C TYR A 17 2.93 12.46 -10.52
N GLU A 18 4.08 11.87 -10.24
CA GLU A 18 4.17 10.55 -9.65
C GLU A 18 3.49 10.76 -8.31
N CYS A 19 2.16 10.64 -8.34
CA CYS A 19 1.32 10.77 -7.18
C CYS A 19 1.87 9.73 -6.22
N ALA A 20 2.38 10.21 -5.10
CA ALA A 20 2.81 9.34 -4.03
C ALA A 20 1.63 8.38 -3.72
N GLU A 21 1.79 7.10 -4.04
CA GLU A 21 0.98 5.98 -3.60
C GLU A 21 0.98 5.84 -2.07
N VAL A 22 0.14 6.63 -1.41
CA VAL A 22 -0.02 6.57 0.04
C VAL A 22 -0.87 5.36 0.44
N CYS A 23 -0.32 4.49 1.29
CA CYS A 23 -1.02 3.36 1.90
C CYS A 23 -1.39 3.66 3.35
N GLN A 24 -2.50 3.12 3.84
CA GLN A 24 -2.82 3.20 5.27
C GLN A 24 -1.87 2.31 6.09
N LYS A 25 -1.41 2.84 7.22
CA LYS A 25 -0.57 2.16 8.20
C LYS A 25 -1.36 1.87 9.46
N CYS A 26 -1.46 0.60 9.83
CA CYS A 26 -2.02 0.21 11.11
C CYS A 26 -1.51 -1.16 11.57
N LYS A 27 -1.43 -1.34 12.89
CA LYS A 27 -1.36 -2.66 13.52
C LYS A 27 -2.15 -2.63 14.82
N ASP A 28 -3.18 -3.46 14.95
CA ASP A 28 -4.07 -3.52 16.11
C ASP A 28 -4.48 -4.97 16.39
N SER A 29 -4.56 -5.37 17.65
CA SER A 29 -4.92 -6.73 18.09
C SER A 29 -6.38 -6.89 18.53
N ASN A 30 -7.17 -5.82 18.48
CA ASN A 30 -8.56 -5.80 18.93
C ASN A 30 -9.56 -5.74 17.77
N SER A 31 -9.35 -4.85 16.78
CA SER A 31 -10.32 -4.68 15.69
C SER A 31 -9.76 -4.04 14.42
N ASP A 32 -10.19 -4.53 13.25
CA ASP A 32 -9.97 -3.86 11.96
C ASP A 32 -10.54 -2.43 11.93
N SER A 33 -11.60 -2.17 12.72
CA SER A 33 -12.18 -0.83 12.81
C SER A 33 -11.23 0.21 13.39
N ASN A 34 -10.34 -0.20 14.30
CA ASN A 34 -9.32 0.69 14.86
C ASN A 34 -8.28 1.06 13.81
N CYS A 35 -8.10 0.18 12.82
CA CYS A 35 -7.26 0.43 11.67
C CYS A 35 -7.86 1.36 10.61
N ARG A 36 -9.07 1.90 10.82
CA ARG A 36 -9.67 2.90 9.92
C ARG A 36 -9.08 4.31 10.08
N TYR A 37 -8.54 4.64 11.25
CA TYR A 37 -7.98 5.98 11.56
C TYR A 37 -6.48 5.95 11.84
N GLY A 38 -5.79 4.89 11.41
CA GLY A 38 -4.34 4.77 11.56
C GLY A 38 -3.57 5.84 10.78
N GLY A 39 -2.25 5.88 11.00
CA GLY A 39 -1.35 6.74 10.24
C GLY A 39 -1.25 6.32 8.77
N PHE A 40 -0.37 6.98 8.03
CA PHE A 40 -0.17 6.75 6.60
C PHE A 40 1.30 6.47 6.31
N TYR A 41 1.54 5.59 5.34
CA TYR A 41 2.84 5.43 4.71
C TYR A 41 2.84 6.27 3.44
N HIS A 42 3.77 7.21 3.33
CA HIS A 42 4.10 7.84 2.06
C HIS A 42 5.06 6.92 1.28
N ASP A 43 5.19 7.09 -0.03
CA ASP A 43 5.93 6.16 -0.92
C ASP A 43 7.37 5.92 -0.47
N GLU A 44 8.00 6.97 0.04
CA GLU A 44 9.36 6.93 0.58
C GLU A 44 9.48 6.06 1.84
N ASP A 45 8.38 5.82 2.53
CA ASP A 45 8.32 4.98 3.72
C ASP A 45 8.08 3.50 3.38
N CYS A 46 7.73 3.18 2.12
CA CYS A 46 7.49 1.82 1.69
C CYS A 46 8.79 1.11 1.31
N PRO A 47 9.02 -0.12 1.80
CA PRO A 47 10.26 -0.84 1.53
C PRO A 47 10.47 -1.02 0.02
N ASP A 48 11.69 -0.74 -0.44
CA ASP A 48 12.15 -0.87 -1.84
C ASP A 48 11.43 0.00 -2.88
N GLY A 49 10.72 1.07 -2.48
CA GLY A 49 9.89 1.85 -3.42
C GLY A 49 8.74 1.03 -4.01
N ARG A 50 8.38 -0.07 -3.33
CA ARG A 50 7.31 -0.97 -3.75
C ARG A 50 5.97 -0.50 -3.20
N LYS A 51 4.99 -0.72 -4.05
CA LYS A 51 3.82 0.15 -4.24
C LYS A 51 2.49 -0.55 -3.95
N THR A 52 2.58 -1.78 -3.44
CA THR A 52 1.37 -2.57 -3.18
C THR A 52 0.94 -2.36 -1.74
N CYS A 53 -0.17 -1.63 -1.56
CA CYS A 53 -0.83 -1.58 -0.27
C CYS A 53 -1.41 -2.95 0.07
N TYR A 54 -1.29 -3.36 1.33
CA TYR A 54 -1.93 -4.55 1.84
C TYR A 54 -2.82 -4.23 3.03
N ARG A 55 -3.79 -5.11 3.24
CA ARG A 55 -4.54 -5.27 4.48
C ARG A 55 -4.60 -6.75 4.83
N MET A 56 -4.38 -7.08 6.09
CA MET A 56 -4.23 -8.45 6.52
C MET A 56 -4.85 -8.64 7.91
N SER A 57 -5.48 -9.80 8.12
CA SER A 57 -5.78 -10.32 9.45
C SER A 57 -5.17 -11.70 9.62
N TYR A 58 -4.55 -11.92 10.77
CA TYR A 58 -3.83 -13.16 11.08
C TYR A 58 -3.85 -13.43 12.57
N THR A 59 -3.66 -14.69 12.98
CA THR A 59 -3.42 -15.04 14.38
C THR A 59 -1.93 -15.18 14.63
N LEU A 60 -1.42 -14.58 15.71
CA LEU A 60 -0.07 -14.77 16.22
C LEU A 60 -0.17 -15.10 17.71
N ASN A 61 0.36 -16.25 18.14
CA ASN A 61 0.30 -16.71 19.53
C ASN A 61 -1.12 -16.77 20.13
N GLY A 62 -2.14 -17.09 19.31
CA GLY A 62 -3.54 -17.14 19.73
C GLY A 62 -4.26 -15.78 19.74
N GLU A 63 -3.58 -14.69 19.43
CA GLU A 63 -4.17 -13.35 19.34
C GLU A 63 -4.43 -12.96 17.88
N LYS A 64 -5.64 -12.47 17.60
CA LYS A 64 -5.98 -11.96 16.27
C LYS A 64 -5.37 -10.58 16.08
N VAL A 65 -4.67 -10.38 14.99
CA VAL A 65 -4.01 -9.12 14.62
C VAL A 65 -4.54 -8.66 13.29
N TYR A 66 -4.81 -7.36 13.20
CA TYR A 66 -5.17 -6.64 11.99
C TYR A 66 -4.02 -5.70 11.63
N GLN A 67 -3.56 -5.77 10.38
CA GLN A 67 -2.43 -5.00 9.91
C GLN A 67 -2.71 -4.40 8.53
N ARG A 68 -2.30 -3.15 8.35
CA ARG A 68 -2.34 -2.42 7.07
C ARG A 68 -0.98 -1.79 6.83
N GLY A 69 -0.51 -1.84 5.59
CA GLY A 69 0.75 -1.23 5.21
C GLY A 69 0.99 -1.30 3.72
N CYS A 70 2.25 -1.19 3.33
CA CYS A 70 2.73 -1.38 1.97
C CYS A 70 3.88 -2.37 1.94
N ASP A 71 3.95 -3.15 0.86
CA ASP A 71 5.03 -4.09 0.58
C ASP A 71 5.03 -4.42 -0.94
N ASN A 72 5.74 -5.47 -1.33
CA ASN A 72 5.70 -6.07 -2.64
C ASN A 72 4.38 -6.79 -2.94
N ASP A 73 4.13 -7.04 -4.21
CA ASP A 73 2.96 -7.75 -4.75
C ASP A 73 2.86 -9.22 -4.30
N ASN A 74 3.95 -9.83 -3.83
CA ASN A 74 3.97 -11.19 -3.32
C ASN A 74 3.83 -11.29 -1.78
N PHE A 75 3.63 -10.17 -1.08
CA PHE A 75 3.56 -10.15 0.38
C PHE A 75 2.50 -11.10 0.94
N CYS A 76 1.25 -11.08 0.48
CA CYS A 76 0.22 -11.95 1.04
C CYS A 76 0.54 -13.45 0.88
N ASN A 77 1.13 -13.84 -0.27
CA ASN A 77 1.57 -15.22 -0.48
C ASN A 77 2.69 -15.60 0.49
N SER A 78 3.64 -14.69 0.71
CA SER A 78 4.74 -14.90 1.66
C SER A 78 4.22 -15.10 3.10
N GLN A 79 3.22 -14.31 3.52
CA GLN A 79 2.66 -14.41 4.87
C GLN A 79 1.88 -15.72 5.07
N ARG A 80 1.20 -16.23 4.03
CA ARG A 80 0.49 -17.52 4.09
C ARG A 80 1.41 -18.74 4.22
N GLN A 81 2.70 -18.59 3.88
CA GLN A 81 3.69 -19.67 4.00
C GLN A 81 4.41 -19.69 5.36
N ARG A 82 4.22 -18.66 6.18
CA ARG A 82 4.85 -18.56 7.49
C ARG A 82 4.24 -19.56 8.46
N SER A 83 5.08 -20.23 9.24
CA SER A 83 4.65 -21.20 10.26
C SER A 83 4.27 -20.57 11.60
N ASP A 84 4.65 -19.30 11.82
CA ASP A 84 4.44 -18.60 13.09
C ASP A 84 3.14 -17.79 13.14
N ILE A 85 2.42 -17.69 12.02
CA ILE A 85 1.13 -17.02 11.92
C ILE A 85 0.12 -17.86 11.16
N GLU A 86 -1.16 -17.68 11.47
CA GLU A 86 -2.27 -18.21 10.68
C GLU A 86 -2.98 -17.04 9.98
N VAL A 87 -2.88 -16.95 8.64
CA VAL A 87 -3.49 -15.85 7.87
C VAL A 87 -4.96 -16.16 7.57
N HIS A 88 -5.86 -15.31 8.06
CA HIS A 88 -7.31 -15.42 7.80
C HIS A 88 -7.72 -14.71 6.51
N GLN A 89 -7.26 -13.46 6.37
CA GLN A 89 -7.51 -12.64 5.19
C GLN A 89 -6.27 -11.83 4.87
N CYS A 90 -5.93 -11.71 3.59
CA CYS A 90 -4.87 -10.82 3.13
C CYS A 90 -5.21 -10.38 1.71
N ASP A 91 -5.42 -9.08 1.54
CA ASP A 91 -5.74 -8.45 0.27
C ASP A 91 -4.66 -7.43 -0.08
N GLN A 92 -4.37 -7.31 -1.37
CA GLN A 92 -3.38 -6.40 -1.93
C GLN A 92 -3.98 -5.56 -3.05
N CYS A 93 -3.52 -4.33 -3.18
CA CYS A 93 -3.98 -3.39 -4.18
C CYS A 93 -2.93 -2.31 -4.44
N THR A 94 -2.97 -1.71 -5.63
CA THR A 94 -1.95 -0.74 -6.12
C THR A 94 -2.51 0.67 -6.30
N ASN A 95 -3.72 0.93 -5.79
CA ASN A 95 -4.38 2.23 -5.90
C ASN A 95 -4.19 3.03 -4.61
N TYR A 96 -4.24 4.36 -4.73
CA TYR A 96 -4.16 5.28 -3.58
C TYR A 96 -5.17 4.94 -2.48
N PHE A 97 -4.71 4.79 -1.23
CA PHE A 97 -5.53 4.42 -0.06
C PHE A 97 -6.46 3.21 -0.25
N CYS A 98 -6.14 2.30 -1.16
CA CYS A 98 -7.01 1.18 -1.49
C CYS A 98 -7.18 0.19 -0.33
N ASN A 99 -6.26 0.20 0.64
CA ASN A 99 -6.30 -0.63 1.82
C ASN A 99 -7.11 -0.03 3.00
N THR A 100 -7.95 0.99 2.75
CA THR A 100 -8.78 1.66 3.78
C THR A 100 -10.12 0.96 4.09
N GLY A 101 -10.61 0.09 3.19
CA GLY A 101 -11.88 -0.63 3.36
C GLY A 101 -11.86 -1.67 4.49
N THR A 102 -13.04 -2.10 4.95
CA THR A 102 -13.17 -3.14 6.00
C THR A 102 -12.80 -4.53 5.47
N LEU A 103 -12.17 -5.34 6.31
CA LEU A 103 -12.09 -6.80 6.14
C LEU A 103 -13.48 -7.39 6.46
N MET A 104 -14.03 -8.21 5.56
CA MET A 104 -15.38 -8.80 5.69
C MET A 104 -15.33 -10.12 6.44
#